data_AF-A0AAD0YL59-F1
#
_entry.id   AF-A0AAD0YL59-F1
#
_cell.length_a   1.000
_cell.length_b   1.000
_cell.length_c   1.000
_cell.angle_alpha   90.00
_cell.angle_beta   90.00
_cell.angle_gamma   90.00
#
_symmetry.space_group_name_H-M   'P 1'
#
loop_
_entity.id
_entity.type
_entity.pdbx_description
1 polymer ?
#
loop_
_entity_poly.entity_id
_entity_poly.type
_entity_poly.pdbx_seq_one_letter_code
_entity_poly.pdbx_strand_id
1 'polypeptide(L)'
;MENEKNPGFEDFMNFVNQTREEKKQKINVELYDKISLCVDQVIEYKKNSDIGLFIESFKKLKEITLECDNIDEITDILLYERIYAAHSKEYSEFFSDITIPQMYGKSKKENFQYIENALFDQDGGKKEQALVIYIKIAKEHGEHQLKILNFIERNYQRFSQNQKVLFCMLTDEILNHSPHAKRIKKLMNVKEYSLTYGDNDTPENVQNHDSQDKKWWEFWK
;
A
#
# COMPACT_ATOMS: atom_id res chain seq x y z
N MET A 1 -1.52 -36.97 -32.46
CA MET A 1 -2.27 -35.72 -32.18
C MET A 1 -1.51 -35.02 -31.10
N GLU A 2 -0.83 -33.95 -31.48
CA GLU A 2 0.13 -33.22 -30.66
C GLU A 2 -0.60 -32.47 -29.53
N ASN A 3 -0.04 -32.54 -28.32
CA ASN A 3 -0.47 -31.76 -27.17
C ASN A 3 -0.27 -30.27 -27.46
N GLU A 4 -1.34 -29.58 -27.84
CA GLU A 4 -1.34 -28.12 -27.98
C GLU A 4 -1.25 -27.45 -26.59
N LYS A 5 -0.05 -26.93 -26.31
CA LYS A 5 0.26 -25.72 -25.53
C LYS A 5 -0.50 -25.49 -24.22
N ASN A 6 -0.07 -26.17 -23.15
CA ASN A 6 -0.21 -25.59 -21.82
C ASN A 6 0.69 -24.34 -21.72
N PRO A 7 0.19 -23.19 -21.22
CA PRO A 7 1.01 -22.01 -21.03
C PRO A 7 2.17 -22.31 -20.08
N GLY A 8 3.37 -21.98 -20.50
CA GLY A 8 4.60 -22.21 -19.76
C GLY A 8 4.86 -21.12 -18.72
N PHE A 9 5.97 -21.27 -18.00
CA PHE A 9 6.45 -20.23 -17.08
C PHE A 9 6.69 -18.89 -17.78
N GLU A 10 7.13 -18.91 -19.04
CA GLU A 10 7.34 -17.70 -19.84
C GLU A 10 6.03 -16.96 -20.11
N ASP A 11 4.94 -17.68 -20.39
CA ASP A 11 3.61 -17.09 -20.57
C ASP A 11 3.11 -16.43 -19.27
N PHE A 12 3.37 -17.06 -18.11
CA PHE A 12 3.07 -16.48 -16.81
C PHE A 12 3.88 -15.20 -16.56
N MET A 13 5.18 -15.20 -16.83
CA MET A 13 6.04 -14.02 -16.67
C MET A 13 5.62 -12.88 -17.59
N ASN A 14 5.22 -13.20 -18.83
CA ASN A 14 4.68 -12.23 -19.78
C ASN A 14 3.38 -11.61 -19.27
N PHE A 15 2.46 -12.42 -18.74
CA PHE A 15 1.23 -11.92 -18.12
C PHE A 15 1.49 -11.00 -16.92
N VAL A 16 2.42 -11.37 -16.03
CA VAL A 16 2.81 -10.55 -14.89
C VAL A 16 3.38 -9.22 -15.36
N ASN A 17 4.31 -9.22 -16.33
CA ASN A 17 4.92 -8.01 -16.86
C ASN A 17 3.89 -7.11 -17.57
N GLN A 18 2.98 -7.70 -18.36
CA GLN A 18 1.91 -6.94 -18.99
C GLN A 18 1.00 -6.28 -17.95
N THR A 19 0.60 -7.03 -16.92
CA THR A 19 -0.21 -6.49 -15.80
C THR A 19 0.51 -5.32 -15.11
N ARG A 20 1.83 -5.42 -14.91
CA ARG A 20 2.63 -4.34 -14.32
C ARG A 20 2.58 -3.08 -15.17
N GLU A 21 2.84 -3.19 -16.47
CA GLU A 21 2.83 -2.05 -17.39
C GLU A 21 1.45 -1.40 -17.46
N GLU A 22 0.38 -2.20 -17.56
CA GLU A 22 -1.00 -1.70 -17.56
C GLU A 22 -1.36 -0.96 -16.27
N LYS A 23 -0.87 -1.41 -15.12
CA LYS A 23 -1.08 -0.73 -13.83
C LYS A 23 -0.18 0.50 -13.69
N LYS A 24 1.05 0.47 -14.21
CA LYS A 24 1.96 1.62 -14.23
C LYS A 24 1.39 2.78 -15.04
N GLN A 25 0.68 2.50 -16.14
CA GLN A 25 0.01 3.52 -16.94
C GLN A 25 -1.15 4.24 -16.23
N LYS A 26 -1.64 3.70 -15.09
CA LYS A 26 -2.74 4.30 -14.31
C LYS A 26 -2.25 5.26 -13.22
N ILE A 27 -0.94 5.38 -13.03
CA ILE A 27 -0.36 6.32 -12.07
C ILE A 27 0.35 7.46 -12.79
N ASN A 28 0.67 8.53 -12.06
CA ASN A 28 1.54 9.59 -12.56
C ASN A 28 2.98 9.06 -12.69
N VAL A 29 3.32 8.53 -13.87
CA VAL A 29 4.61 7.88 -14.15
C VAL A 29 5.78 8.84 -13.97
N GLU A 30 5.63 10.10 -14.40
CA GLU A 30 6.69 11.10 -14.26
C GLU A 30 7.01 11.36 -12.79
N LEU A 31 5.98 11.50 -11.96
CA LEU A 31 6.14 11.67 -10.52
C LEU A 31 6.74 10.43 -9.86
N TYR A 32 6.29 9.23 -10.25
CA TYR A 32 6.85 7.97 -9.77
C TYR A 32 8.34 7.85 -10.08
N ASP A 33 8.75 8.11 -11.32
CA ASP A 33 10.15 7.98 -11.74
C ASP A 33 11.03 9.02 -11.00
N LYS A 34 10.53 10.25 -10.78
CA LYS A 34 11.22 11.28 -9.97
C LYS A 34 11.43 10.86 -8.51
N ILE A 35 10.39 10.28 -7.88
CA ILE A 35 10.47 9.79 -6.50
C ILE A 35 11.43 8.59 -6.42
N SER A 36 11.29 7.63 -7.34
CA SER A 36 12.13 6.42 -7.41
C SER A 36 13.61 6.78 -7.51
N LEU A 37 13.96 7.73 -8.38
CA LEU A 37 15.33 8.23 -8.50
C LEU A 37 15.86 8.80 -7.17
N CYS A 38 15.05 9.57 -6.44
CA CYS A 38 15.46 10.09 -5.14
C CYS A 38 15.65 8.97 -4.12
N VAL A 39 14.76 7.98 -4.10
CA VAL A 39 14.85 6.81 -3.21
C VAL A 39 16.10 5.99 -3.50
N ASP A 40 16.40 5.73 -4.78
CA ASP A 40 17.59 4.99 -5.22
C ASP A 40 18.88 5.67 -4.76
N GLN A 41 18.95 7.00 -4.90
CA GLN A 41 20.10 7.78 -4.43
C GLN A 41 20.25 7.74 -2.90
N VAL A 42 19.15 7.73 -2.15
CA VAL A 42 19.20 7.55 -0.68
C VAL A 42 19.67 6.14 -0.31
N ILE A 43 19.27 5.11 -1.07
CA ILE A 43 19.78 3.74 -0.90
C ILE A 43 21.29 3.69 -1.21
N GLU A 44 21.72 4.36 -2.27
CA GLU A 44 23.13 4.44 -2.65
C GLU A 44 23.96 5.15 -1.57
N TYR A 45 23.45 6.24 -1.00
CA TYR A 45 24.04 6.86 0.19
C TYR A 45 24.23 5.85 1.32
N LYS A 46 23.21 5.04 1.66
CA LYS A 46 23.35 4.04 2.74
C LYS A 46 24.45 3.02 2.48
N LYS A 47 24.78 2.75 1.21
CA LYS A 47 25.87 1.84 0.82
C LYS A 47 27.23 2.52 0.83
N ASN A 48 27.30 3.77 0.37
CA ASN A 48 28.55 4.47 0.08
C ASN A 48 28.92 5.56 1.09
N SER A 49 28.03 5.87 2.04
CA SER A 49 28.15 6.94 3.04
C SER A 49 28.37 8.37 2.47
N ASP A 50 27.95 8.63 1.23
CA ASP A 50 28.03 9.96 0.60
C ASP A 50 26.94 10.92 1.10
N ILE A 51 27.31 11.76 2.08
CA ILE A 51 26.41 12.75 2.69
C ILE A 51 25.91 13.79 1.67
N GLY A 52 26.71 14.12 0.66
CA GLY A 52 26.32 15.10 -0.37
C GLY A 52 25.14 14.59 -1.19
N LEU A 53 25.21 13.33 -1.62
CA LEU A 53 24.14 12.66 -2.34
C LEU A 53 22.84 12.63 -1.51
N PHE A 54 22.94 12.28 -0.22
CA PHE A 54 21.78 12.28 0.68
C PHE A 54 21.08 13.65 0.74
N ILE A 55 21.84 14.73 0.97
CA ILE A 55 21.28 16.08 1.08
C ILE A 55 20.60 16.49 -0.24
N GLU A 56 21.24 16.20 -1.37
CA GLU A 56 20.70 16.52 -2.69
C GLU A 56 19.38 15.78 -2.96
N SER A 57 19.33 14.48 -2.69
CA SER A 57 18.13 13.66 -2.91
C SER A 57 16.97 14.10 -2.01
N PHE A 58 17.22 14.42 -0.73
CA PHE A 58 16.18 14.94 0.16
C PHE A 58 15.68 16.32 -0.27
N LYS A 59 16.58 17.18 -0.78
CA LYS A 59 16.19 18.49 -1.31
C LYS A 59 15.30 18.33 -2.54
N LYS A 60 15.67 17.47 -3.49
CA LYS A 60 14.86 17.14 -4.67
C LYS A 60 13.50 16.56 -4.28
N LEU A 61 13.47 15.61 -3.34
CA LEU A 61 12.22 15.04 -2.86
C LEU A 61 11.29 16.10 -2.26
N LYS A 62 11.85 17.03 -1.48
CA LYS A 62 11.09 18.16 -0.92
C LYS A 62 10.58 19.13 -1.99
N GLU A 63 11.33 19.34 -3.07
CA GLU A 63 10.91 20.15 -4.23
C GLU A 63 9.76 19.46 -4.97
N ILE A 64 9.88 18.16 -5.27
CA ILE A 64 8.81 17.35 -5.86
C ILE A 64 7.53 17.44 -5.03
N THR A 65 7.64 17.36 -3.69
CA THR A 65 6.48 17.54 -2.80
C THR A 65 5.81 18.90 -2.94
N LEU A 66 6.58 19.98 -3.17
CA LEU A 66 6.00 21.33 -3.32
C LEU A 66 5.24 21.49 -4.65
N GLU A 67 5.60 20.69 -5.66
CA GLU A 67 4.95 20.67 -6.97
C GLU A 67 3.73 19.73 -7.01
N CYS A 68 3.62 18.81 -6.05
CA CYS A 68 2.52 17.84 -5.97
C CYS A 68 1.39 18.36 -5.08
N ASP A 69 0.30 18.81 -5.70
CA ASP A 69 -0.90 19.30 -5.00
C ASP A 69 -1.95 18.21 -4.71
N ASN A 70 -1.74 17.00 -5.23
CA ASN A 70 -2.72 15.91 -5.20
C ASN A 70 -2.20 14.68 -4.44
N ILE A 71 -2.67 14.52 -3.21
CA ILE A 71 -2.26 13.39 -2.35
C ILE A 71 -2.82 12.04 -2.84
N ASP A 72 -3.87 12.06 -3.66
CA ASP A 72 -4.46 10.85 -4.23
C ASP A 72 -3.49 10.22 -5.23
N GLU A 73 -2.78 11.02 -6.03
CA GLU A 73 -1.72 10.56 -6.94
C GLU A 73 -0.56 9.90 -6.18
N ILE A 74 -0.16 10.46 -5.04
CA ILE A 74 0.87 9.85 -4.18
C ILE A 74 0.36 8.52 -3.60
N THR A 75 -0.91 8.46 -3.21
CA THR A 75 -1.53 7.23 -2.72
C THR A 75 -1.50 6.15 -3.79
N ASP A 76 -1.85 6.48 -5.03
CA ASP A 76 -1.81 5.55 -6.16
C ASP A 76 -0.40 5.07 -6.48
N ILE A 77 0.60 5.96 -6.42
CA ILE A 77 2.01 5.60 -6.57
C ILE A 77 2.45 4.60 -5.48
N LEU A 78 2.13 4.86 -4.22
CA LEU A 78 2.47 3.99 -3.10
C LEU A 78 1.77 2.62 -3.22
N LEU A 79 0.51 2.60 -3.63
CA LEU A 79 -0.23 1.35 -3.88
C LEU A 79 0.38 0.57 -5.05
N TYR A 80 0.73 1.25 -6.15
CA TYR A 80 1.40 0.62 -7.28
C TYR A 80 2.72 -0.02 -6.87
N GLU A 81 3.57 0.72 -6.15
CA GLU A 81 4.87 0.23 -5.71
C GLU A 81 4.76 -1.00 -4.81
N ARG A 82 3.77 -1.02 -3.91
CA ARG A 82 3.59 -2.15 -2.97
C ARG A 82 2.92 -3.38 -3.59
N ILE A 83 2.13 -3.23 -4.64
CA ILE A 83 1.31 -4.32 -5.21
C ILE A 83 1.91 -4.85 -6.51
N TYR A 84 2.39 -3.97 -7.38
CA TYR A 84 2.69 -4.32 -8.76
C TYR A 84 4.17 -4.15 -9.13
N ALA A 85 4.92 -3.23 -8.51
CA ALA A 85 6.29 -2.97 -8.93
C ALA A 85 7.19 -4.23 -8.90
N ALA A 86 8.21 -4.22 -9.75
CA ALA A 86 9.16 -5.33 -9.86
C ALA A 86 10.21 -5.36 -8.74
N HIS A 87 10.24 -4.35 -7.88
CA HIS A 87 11.21 -4.21 -6.81
C HIS A 87 10.96 -5.22 -5.67
N SER A 88 11.96 -5.37 -4.80
CA SER A 88 11.82 -6.23 -3.63
C SER A 88 10.91 -5.61 -2.58
N LYS A 89 10.38 -6.42 -1.66
CA LYS A 89 9.54 -5.94 -0.55
C LYS A 89 10.26 -4.89 0.30
N GLU A 90 11.56 -5.08 0.54
CA GLU A 90 12.40 -4.16 1.30
C GLU A 90 12.52 -2.81 0.60
N TYR A 91 12.62 -2.81 -0.73
CA TYR A 91 12.63 -1.58 -1.51
C TYR A 91 11.30 -0.84 -1.38
N SER A 92 10.17 -1.52 -1.62
CA SER A 92 8.84 -0.88 -1.56
C SER A 92 8.51 -0.36 -0.15
N GLU A 93 8.99 -1.04 0.88
CA GLU A 93 8.88 -0.58 2.27
C GLU A 93 9.71 0.68 2.50
N PHE A 94 10.97 0.69 2.04
CA PHE A 94 11.85 1.85 2.13
C PHE A 94 11.33 3.03 1.31
N PHE A 95 10.80 2.79 0.11
CA PHE A 95 10.14 3.78 -0.73
C PHE A 95 9.00 4.47 0.04
N SER A 96 8.18 3.68 0.73
CA SER A 96 7.09 4.20 1.57
C SER A 96 7.61 5.05 2.74
N ASP A 97 8.67 4.59 3.42
CA ASP A 97 9.27 5.28 4.58
C ASP A 97 9.91 6.62 4.21
N ILE A 98 10.36 6.78 2.97
CA ILE A 98 10.91 8.04 2.47
C ILE A 98 9.80 8.95 1.95
N THR A 99 8.82 8.40 1.23
CA THR A 99 7.79 9.18 0.55
C THR A 99 6.74 9.73 1.51
N ILE A 100 6.23 8.91 2.45
CA ILE A 100 5.12 9.30 3.33
C ILE A 100 5.45 10.52 4.21
N PRO A 101 6.61 10.58 4.90
CA PRO A 101 6.96 11.75 5.72
C PRO A 101 7.06 13.05 4.92
N GLN A 102 7.49 12.98 3.65
CA GLN A 102 7.62 14.19 2.83
C GLN A 102 6.28 14.61 2.25
N MET A 103 5.52 13.67 1.68
CA MET A 103 4.35 13.99 0.87
C MET A 103 3.09 14.30 1.67
N TYR A 104 2.88 13.65 2.83
CA TYR A 104 1.65 13.81 3.60
C TYR A 104 1.70 14.96 4.63
N GLY A 105 2.89 15.41 5.05
CA GLY A 105 3.05 16.43 6.11
C GLY A 105 2.79 17.87 5.67
N LYS A 106 2.57 18.11 4.38
CA LYS A 106 2.23 19.44 3.83
C LYS A 106 0.79 19.53 3.34
N SER A 107 0.03 18.44 3.34
CA SER A 107 -1.34 18.46 2.85
C SER A 107 -2.22 19.25 3.80
N LYS A 108 -2.53 20.50 3.43
CA LYS A 108 -3.59 21.29 4.09
C LYS A 108 -4.98 20.65 3.91
N LYS A 109 -5.12 19.76 2.93
CA LYS A 109 -6.30 18.94 2.76
C LYS A 109 -6.18 17.77 3.75
N GLU A 110 -6.85 17.89 4.88
CA GLU A 110 -7.08 16.76 5.79
C GLU A 110 -7.94 15.65 5.15
N ASN A 111 -8.16 15.67 3.82
CA ASN A 111 -9.08 14.76 3.18
C ASN A 111 -8.38 13.45 2.81
N PHE A 112 -8.39 12.50 3.74
CA PHE A 112 -7.94 11.12 3.52
C PHE A 112 -9.01 10.24 2.86
N GLN A 113 -10.12 10.81 2.38
CA GLN A 113 -11.24 10.04 1.85
C GLN A 113 -10.83 9.08 0.72
N TYR A 114 -9.84 9.43 -0.09
CA TYR A 114 -9.36 8.55 -1.16
C TYR A 114 -8.75 7.25 -0.59
N ILE A 115 -7.78 7.36 0.32
CA ILE A 115 -7.18 6.19 0.97
C ILE A 115 -8.19 5.45 1.86
N GLU A 116 -9.09 6.18 2.53
CA GLU A 116 -10.17 5.62 3.34
C GLU A 116 -11.15 4.78 2.51
N ASN A 117 -11.46 5.21 1.28
CA ASN A 117 -12.25 4.43 0.34
C ASN A 117 -11.49 3.19 -0.14
N ALA A 118 -10.19 3.31 -0.39
CA ALA A 118 -9.35 2.18 -0.80
C ALA A 118 -9.29 1.06 0.27
N LEU A 119 -9.50 1.37 1.55
CA LEU A 119 -9.61 0.38 2.63
C LEU A 119 -10.82 -0.57 2.49
N PHE A 120 -11.80 -0.23 1.65
CA PHE A 120 -12.98 -1.06 1.40
C PHE A 120 -13.09 -1.47 -0.07
N ASP A 121 -11.99 -1.37 -0.82
CA ASP A 121 -11.95 -1.84 -2.20
C ASP A 121 -12.18 -3.36 -2.25
N GLN A 122 -12.82 -3.83 -3.32
CA GLN A 122 -13.11 -5.25 -3.54
C GLN A 122 -11.88 -6.00 -4.08
N ASP A 123 -10.88 -5.28 -4.58
CA ASP A 123 -9.60 -5.85 -5.04
C ASP A 123 -8.76 -6.34 -3.84
N GLY A 124 -8.58 -7.67 -3.75
CA GLY A 124 -8.13 -8.42 -2.56
C GLY A 124 -6.71 -8.17 -2.06
N GLY A 125 -5.93 -7.27 -2.67
CA GLY A 125 -4.64 -6.81 -2.14
C GLY A 125 -4.57 -5.31 -1.88
N LYS A 126 -5.47 -4.51 -2.49
CA LYS A 126 -5.41 -3.05 -2.43
C LYS A 126 -5.83 -2.51 -1.06
N LYS A 127 -6.84 -3.13 -0.45
CA LYS A 127 -7.37 -2.73 0.87
C LYS A 127 -6.38 -2.96 2.01
N GLU A 128 -5.56 -4.02 1.95
CA GLU A 128 -4.49 -4.29 2.90
C GLU A 128 -3.34 -3.30 2.74
N GLN A 129 -2.88 -3.03 1.51
CA GLN A 129 -1.79 -2.07 1.30
C GLN A 129 -2.22 -0.63 1.62
N ALA A 130 -3.47 -0.26 1.34
CA ALA A 130 -4.05 1.01 1.77
C ALA A 130 -4.00 1.15 3.30
N LEU A 131 -4.28 0.07 4.05
CA LEU A 131 -4.19 0.09 5.51
C LEU A 131 -2.76 0.32 6.00
N VAL A 132 -1.78 -0.33 5.37
CA VAL A 132 -0.37 -0.11 5.72
C VAL A 132 0.01 1.36 5.52
N ILE A 133 -0.33 1.94 4.36
CA ILE A 133 -0.05 3.35 4.06
C ILE A 133 -0.76 4.26 5.09
N TYR A 134 -2.04 4.01 5.38
CA TYR A 134 -2.83 4.83 6.29
C TYR A 134 -2.29 4.83 7.73
N ILE A 135 -1.82 3.67 8.22
CA ILE A 135 -1.17 3.58 9.54
C ILE A 135 0.21 4.23 9.55
N LYS A 136 0.98 4.12 8.47
CA LYS A 136 2.26 4.83 8.34
C LYS A 136 2.07 6.35 8.38
N ILE A 137 1.03 6.88 7.73
CA ILE A 137 0.67 8.30 7.84
C ILE A 137 0.40 8.66 9.30
N ALA A 138 -0.38 7.86 10.04
CA ALA A 138 -0.66 8.11 11.45
C ALA A 138 0.57 8.06 12.38
N LYS A 139 1.60 7.32 11.98
CA LYS A 139 2.88 7.23 12.70
C LYS A 139 3.75 8.45 12.40
N GLU A 140 3.91 8.80 11.13
CA GLU A 140 4.84 9.84 10.68
C GLU A 140 4.28 11.26 10.83
N HIS A 141 2.94 11.40 10.81
CA HIS A 141 2.21 12.68 10.94
C HIS A 141 1.28 12.64 12.14
N GLY A 142 1.83 12.91 13.32
CA GLY A 142 1.14 12.77 14.62
C GLY A 142 -0.14 13.60 14.74
N GLU A 143 -0.23 14.73 14.06
CA GLU A 143 -1.43 15.57 13.97
C GLU A 143 -2.61 14.85 13.31
N HIS A 144 -2.35 13.88 12.44
CA HIS A 144 -3.38 13.07 11.77
C HIS A 144 -3.71 11.78 12.51
N GLN A 145 -2.86 11.36 13.47
CA GLN A 145 -3.00 10.09 14.16
C GLN A 145 -4.38 9.88 14.78
N LEU A 146 -4.90 10.86 15.52
CA LEU A 146 -6.20 10.75 16.18
C LEU A 146 -7.34 10.59 15.16
N LYS A 147 -7.29 11.31 14.04
CA LYS A 147 -8.29 11.22 12.98
C LYS A 147 -8.30 9.83 12.35
N ILE A 148 -7.12 9.32 12.02
CA ILE A 148 -6.93 8.00 11.40
C ILE A 148 -7.39 6.89 12.35
N LEU A 149 -6.97 6.92 13.61
CA LEU A 149 -7.39 5.91 14.59
C LEU A 149 -8.89 5.97 14.89
N ASN A 150 -9.50 7.15 14.92
CA ASN A 150 -10.97 7.29 15.04
C ASN A 150 -11.70 6.68 13.83
N PHE A 151 -11.18 6.88 12.62
CA PHE A 151 -11.75 6.27 11.42
C PHE A 151 -11.72 4.74 11.52
N ILE A 152 -10.57 4.17 11.89
CA ILE A 152 -10.40 2.73 12.05
C ILE A 152 -11.31 2.19 13.15
N GLU A 153 -11.36 2.82 14.32
CA GLU A 153 -12.21 2.40 15.43
C GLU A 153 -13.70 2.42 15.07
N ARG A 154 -14.15 3.34 14.22
CA ARG A 154 -15.54 3.38 13.76
C ARG A 154 -15.87 2.31 12.72
N ASN A 155 -14.86 1.80 12.00
CA ASN A 155 -15.06 0.92 10.85
C ASN A 155 -14.46 -0.48 11.00
N TYR A 156 -13.78 -0.82 12.11
CA TYR A 156 -13.06 -2.10 12.27
C TYR A 156 -13.93 -3.34 12.06
N GLN A 157 -15.25 -3.25 12.27
CA GLN A 157 -16.19 -4.34 12.02
C GLN A 157 -16.28 -4.72 10.54
N ARG A 158 -16.05 -3.76 9.64
CA ARG A 158 -16.07 -3.93 8.19
C ARG A 158 -14.73 -4.43 7.63
N PHE A 159 -13.67 -4.46 8.43
CA PHE A 159 -12.35 -4.89 7.99
C PHE A 159 -12.31 -6.41 7.79
N SER A 160 -11.59 -6.85 6.75
CA SER A 160 -11.25 -8.26 6.57
C SER A 160 -10.44 -8.79 7.76
N GLN A 161 -10.36 -10.12 7.89
CA GLN A 161 -9.52 -10.72 8.92
C GLN A 161 -8.05 -10.33 8.71
N ASN A 162 -7.58 -10.30 7.45
CA ASN A 162 -6.24 -9.83 7.10
C ASN A 162 -5.98 -8.39 7.53
N GLN A 163 -6.92 -7.47 7.28
CA GLN A 163 -6.79 -6.09 7.73
C GLN A 163 -6.71 -5.97 9.26
N LYS A 164 -7.50 -6.76 10.01
CA LYS A 164 -7.42 -6.79 11.48
C LYS A 164 -6.07 -7.31 11.97
N VAL A 165 -5.57 -8.39 11.37
CA VAL A 165 -4.25 -8.95 11.68
C VAL A 165 -3.14 -7.94 11.38
N LEU A 166 -3.17 -7.32 10.19
CA LEU A 166 -2.20 -6.30 9.79
C LEU A 166 -2.22 -5.09 10.73
N PHE A 167 -3.40 -4.59 11.10
CA PHE A 167 -3.52 -3.51 12.07
C PHE A 167 -2.87 -3.88 13.40
N CYS A 168 -3.09 -5.10 13.89
CA CYS A 168 -2.51 -5.58 15.15
C CYS A 168 -0.98 -5.67 15.07
N MET A 169 -0.43 -6.21 13.98
CA MET A 169 1.01 -6.25 13.72
C MET A 169 1.62 -4.85 13.67
N LEU A 170 1.06 -3.95 12.86
CA LEU A 170 1.54 -2.58 12.70
C LEU A 170 1.41 -1.79 14.02
N THR A 171 0.38 -2.06 14.81
CA THR A 171 0.24 -1.42 16.13
C THR A 171 1.37 -1.81 17.07
N ASP A 172 1.80 -3.07 17.08
CA ASP A 172 2.91 -3.52 17.91
C ASP A 172 4.26 -2.97 17.44
N GLU A 173 4.42 -2.81 16.13
CA GLU A 173 5.66 -2.34 15.52
C GLU A 173 5.83 -0.82 15.65
N ILE A 174 4.81 -0.05 15.24
CA ILE A 174 4.97 1.40 15.02
C ILE A 174 4.03 2.29 15.82
N LEU A 175 2.96 1.75 16.44
CA LEU A 175 2.04 2.53 17.28
C LEU A 175 1.94 1.99 18.72
N ASN A 176 2.97 1.29 19.20
CA ASN A 176 2.96 0.60 20.49
C ASN A 176 2.89 1.54 21.71
N HIS A 177 3.13 2.84 21.50
CA HIS A 177 3.03 3.87 22.51
C HIS A 177 1.61 4.45 22.59
N SER A 178 0.77 4.28 21.56
CA SER A 178 -0.56 4.87 21.47
C SER A 178 -1.59 4.07 22.29
N PRO A 179 -2.18 4.65 23.36
CA PRO A 179 -3.24 3.98 24.13
C PRO A 179 -4.50 3.75 23.30
N HIS A 180 -4.78 4.62 22.33
CA HIS A 180 -5.91 4.51 21.41
C HIS A 180 -5.73 3.32 20.47
N ALA A 181 -4.56 3.17 19.83
CA ALA A 181 -4.28 2.01 18.99
C ALA A 181 -4.36 0.69 19.78
N LYS A 182 -3.85 0.66 21.02
CA LYS A 182 -3.99 -0.50 21.92
C LYS A 182 -5.45 -0.84 22.23
N ARG A 183 -6.33 0.16 22.38
CA ARG A 183 -7.77 -0.07 22.58
C ARG A 183 -8.39 -0.71 21.34
N ILE A 184 -8.12 -0.18 20.15
CA ILE A 184 -8.61 -0.73 18.88
C ILE A 184 -8.12 -2.18 18.68
N LYS A 185 -6.84 -2.45 18.96
CA LYS A 185 -6.27 -3.81 18.93
C LYS A 185 -7.08 -4.78 19.80
N LYS A 186 -7.46 -4.37 21.01
CA LYS A 186 -8.30 -5.19 21.90
C LYS A 186 -9.70 -5.42 21.31
N LEU A 187 -10.29 -4.42 20.65
CA LEU A 187 -11.59 -4.55 19.97
C LEU A 187 -11.54 -5.54 18.80
N MET A 188 -10.43 -5.56 18.04
CA MET A 188 -10.26 -6.48 16.92
C MET A 188 -10.12 -7.95 17.34
N ASN A 189 -9.74 -8.21 18.60
CA ASN A 189 -9.69 -9.55 19.22
C ASN A 189 -8.93 -10.60 18.39
N VAL A 190 -7.83 -10.19 17.74
CA VAL A 190 -6.96 -11.09 16.98
C VAL A 190 -6.09 -11.90 17.96
N LYS A 191 -6.26 -13.22 17.95
CA LYS A 191 -5.51 -14.15 18.83
C LYS A 191 -4.21 -14.65 18.22
N GLU A 192 -4.18 -14.78 16.90
CA GLU A 192 -3.04 -15.28 16.14
C GLU A 192 -2.82 -14.41 14.91
N TYR A 193 -1.54 -14.19 14.58
CA TYR A 193 -1.10 -13.39 13.46
C TYR A 193 -0.93 -14.26 12.22
N SER A 194 -2.04 -14.75 11.68
CA SER A 194 -2.09 -15.52 10.45
C SER A 194 -2.81 -14.74 9.35
N LEU A 195 -2.20 -14.69 8.16
CA LEU A 195 -2.81 -14.08 6.97
C LEU A 195 -3.44 -15.18 6.12
N THR A 196 -4.69 -14.98 5.72
CA THR A 196 -5.45 -15.89 4.86
C THR A 196 -5.32 -15.47 3.39
N TYR A 197 -4.98 -16.41 2.51
CA TYR A 197 -4.88 -16.14 1.08
C TYR A 197 -5.88 -17.02 0.33
N GLY A 198 -6.85 -16.42 -0.39
CA GLY A 198 -7.90 -17.10 -1.17
C GLY A 198 -9.32 -16.56 -0.90
N ASP A 199 -10.32 -17.08 -1.64
CA ASP A 199 -11.75 -16.65 -1.68
C ASP A 199 -12.50 -16.67 -0.32
N ASN A 200 -11.85 -17.01 0.78
CA ASN A 200 -12.46 -17.02 2.13
C ASN A 200 -12.34 -15.66 2.86
N ASP A 201 -11.78 -14.65 2.21
CA ASP A 201 -11.54 -13.31 2.78
C ASP A 201 -12.76 -12.37 2.72
N THR A 202 -13.96 -12.95 2.82
CA THR A 202 -15.23 -12.21 2.85
C THR A 202 -15.47 -11.56 4.22
N PRO A 203 -15.87 -10.28 4.28
CA PRO A 203 -16.49 -9.72 5.48
C PRO A 203 -17.72 -10.55 5.86
N GLU A 204 -18.00 -10.74 7.15
CA GLU A 204 -19.13 -11.54 7.67
C GLU A 204 -20.54 -11.10 7.20
N ASN A 205 -20.68 -10.10 6.31
CA ASN A 205 -21.96 -9.61 5.83
C ASN A 205 -21.90 -8.96 4.43
N VAL A 206 -21.54 -9.72 3.40
CA VAL A 206 -21.83 -9.31 2.02
C VAL A 206 -22.60 -10.44 1.33
N GLN A 207 -23.90 -10.25 1.20
CA GLN A 207 -24.72 -11.04 0.29
C GLN A 207 -24.15 -10.93 -1.12
N ASN A 208 -23.92 -12.09 -1.73
CA ASN A 208 -23.40 -12.26 -3.09
C ASN A 208 -24.06 -11.29 -4.08
N HIS A 209 -23.27 -10.38 -4.62
CA HIS A 209 -23.56 -9.78 -5.91
C HIS A 209 -22.64 -10.42 -6.93
N ASP A 210 -23.24 -11.16 -7.86
CA ASP A 210 -22.58 -11.70 -9.05
C ASP A 210 -21.92 -10.56 -9.84
N SER A 211 -20.60 -10.40 -9.72
CA SER A 211 -19.79 -9.75 -10.73
C SER A 211 -19.17 -10.82 -11.63
N GLN A 212 -19.48 -10.77 -12.92
CA GLN A 212 -18.90 -11.61 -13.96
C GLN A 212 -17.46 -11.20 -14.26
N ASP A 213 -16.58 -11.27 -13.26
CA ASP A 213 -15.14 -11.24 -13.50
C ASP A 213 -14.70 -12.67 -13.84
N LYS A 214 -14.31 -12.87 -15.10
CA LYS A 214 -13.83 -14.16 -15.59
C LYS A 214 -12.64 -14.61 -14.74
N LYS A 215 -12.86 -15.68 -13.99
CA LYS A 215 -11.84 -16.22 -13.09
C LYS A 215 -10.80 -16.94 -13.93
N TRP A 216 -9.52 -16.82 -13.60
CA TRP A 216 -8.41 -17.33 -14.44
C TRP A 216 -8.46 -18.86 -14.67
N TRP A 217 -9.20 -19.59 -13.83
CA TRP A 217 -9.45 -21.03 -14.00
C TRP A 217 -10.59 -21.36 -14.98
N GLU A 218 -11.40 -20.39 -15.38
CA GLU A 218 -12.48 -20.58 -16.36
C GLU A 218 -11.96 -20.75 -17.80
N PHE A 219 -10.66 -20.52 -18.03
CA PHE A 219 -9.97 -20.85 -19.28
C PHE A 219 -9.71 -22.37 -19.46
N TRP A 220 -10.01 -23.19 -18.44
CA TRP A 220 -9.68 -24.62 -18.40
C TRP A 220 -10.89 -25.55 -18.55
N LYS A 221 -12.02 -25.04 -19.08
CA LYS A 221 -13.20 -25.84 -19.49
C LYS A 221 -13.35 -25.84 -21.00
#